data_AF-A0A955B6G0-F1
#
_entry.id   AF-A0A955B6G0-F1
#
_cell.length_a   1.000
_cell.length_b   1.000
_cell.length_c   1.000
_cell.angle_alpha   90.00
_cell.angle_beta   90.00
_cell.angle_gamma   90.00
#
_symmetry.space_group_name_H-M   'P 1'
#
loop_
_entity.id
_entity.type
_entity.pdbx_description
1 polymer ?
#
loop_
_entity_poly.entity_id
_entity_poly.type
_entity_poly.pdbx_seq_one_letter_code
_entity_poly.pdbx_strand_id
1 'polypeptide(L)' 'MQLNDPKISGLLDRAIDGSDAATHELMQMHRIRLRQMVAMRLDRRLRARLDPSDVVQDVLLEAAGRLPEYAS' A
#
# COMPACT_ATOMS: atom_id res chain seq x y z
N MET A 1 7.51 -9.79 9.56
CA MET A 1 6.44 -8.79 9.69
C MET A 1 5.17 -9.53 10.01
N GLN A 2 4.91 -9.73 11.30
CA GLN A 2 3.60 -10.21 11.76
C GLN A 2 2.61 -9.06 11.58
N LEU A 3 1.40 -9.37 11.12
CA LEU A 3 0.28 -8.43 10.97
C LEU A 3 -0.24 -7.88 12.33
N ASN A 4 0.45 -8.20 13.44
CA ASN A 4 0.12 -7.86 14.82
C ASN A 4 1.05 -6.78 15.42
N ASP A 5 1.68 -5.95 14.58
CA ASP A 5 2.43 -4.81 15.10
C ASP A 5 1.43 -3.78 15.66
N PRO A 6 1.49 -3.43 16.96
CA PRO A 6 0.58 -2.47 17.59
C PRO A 6 0.57 -1.11 16.87
N LYS A 7 1.70 -0.75 16.22
CA LYS A 7 1.80 0.46 15.42
C LYS A 7 0.89 0.39 14.19
N ILE A 8 0.81 -0.77 13.53
CA ILE A 8 -0.04 -0.97 12.34
C ILE A 8 -1.51 -0.89 12.74
N SER A 9 -1.88 -1.52 13.85
CA SER A 9 -3.27 -1.47 14.36
C SER A 9 -3.71 -0.03 14.63
N GLY A 10 -2.90 0.75 15.35
CA GLY A 10 -3.24 2.15 15.65
C GLY A 10 -3.27 3.07 14.42
N LEU A 11 -2.45 2.78 13.41
CA LEU A 11 -2.51 3.50 12.12
C LEU A 11 -3.75 3.10 11.33
N LEU A 12 -4.14 1.83 11.38
CA LEU A 12 -5.33 1.32 10.69
C LEU A 12 -6.60 1.93 11.27
N ASP A 13 -6.75 1.92 12.60
CA ASP A 13 -7.92 2.50 13.28
C ASP A 13 -8.09 3.98 12.92
N ARG A 14 -7.01 4.75 13.02
CA ARG A 14 -7.01 6.17 12.65
C ARG A 14 -7.29 6.41 11.18
N ALA A 15 -6.81 5.54 10.30
CA ALA A 15 -7.05 5.65 8.87
C ALA A 15 -8.51 5.35 8.50
N ILE A 16 -9.13 4.37 9.18
CA ILE A 16 -10.56 4.08 9.09
C ILE A 16 -11.39 5.27 9.57
N ASP A 17 -10.96 5.94 10.65
CA ASP A 17 -11.58 7.17 11.17
C ASP A 17 -11.36 8.41 10.27
N GLY A 18 -10.68 8.26 9.12
CA GLY A 18 -10.49 9.34 8.13
C GLY A 18 -9.21 10.16 8.31
N SER A 19 -8.22 9.69 9.07
CA SER A 19 -6.94 10.38 9.23
C SER A 19 -6.06 10.20 7.99
N ASP A 20 -6.02 11.19 7.10
CA ASP A 20 -5.13 11.21 5.91
C ASP A 20 -3.66 10.95 6.25
N ALA A 21 -3.19 11.48 7.38
CA ALA A 21 -1.82 11.26 7.85
C ALA A 21 -1.58 9.78 8.21
N ALA A 22 -2.54 9.13 8.86
CA ALA A 22 -2.43 7.71 9.21
C ALA A 22 -2.53 6.83 7.96
N THR A 23 -3.43 7.17 7.02
CA THR A 23 -3.54 6.53 5.71
C THR A 23 -2.22 6.63 4.95
N HIS A 24 -1.63 7.83 4.88
CA HIS A 24 -0.35 8.03 4.20
C HIS A 24 0.76 7.20 4.84
N GLU A 25 0.89 7.23 6.18
CA GLU A 25 1.92 6.45 6.89
C GLU A 25 1.76 4.95 6.67
N LEU A 26 0.52 4.44 6.72
CA LEU A 26 0.19 3.05 6.44
C LEU A 26 0.60 2.66 5.00
N MET A 27 0.22 3.46 4.01
CA MET A 27 0.55 3.21 2.60
C MET A 27 2.07 3.24 2.36
N GLN A 28 2.80 4.19 2.95
CA GLN A 28 4.26 4.29 2.80
C GLN A 28 4.98 3.06 3.38
N MET A 29 4.53 2.57 4.53
CA MET A 29 5.09 1.38 5.15
C MET A 29 4.94 0.13 4.27
N HIS A 30 3.85 0.03 3.51
CA HIS A 30 3.63 -1.10 2.59
C HIS A 30 4.28 -0.92 1.21
N ARG A 31 4.58 0.33 0.80
CA ARG A 31 5.09 0.67 -0.53
C ARG A 31 6.29 -0.17 -0.96
N ILE A 32 7.31 -0.31 -0.11
CA ILE A 32 8.55 -1.03 -0.46
C ILE A 32 8.26 -2.50 -0.75
N ARG A 33 7.45 -3.15 0.11
CA ARG A 33 7.09 -4.55 -0.03
C ARG A 33 6.23 -4.79 -1.28
N LEU A 34 5.22 -3.94 -1.49
CA LEU A 34 4.37 -4.02 -2.68
C LEU A 34 5.21 -3.89 -3.96
N ARG A 35 6.16 -2.95 -3.99
CA ARG A 35 7.08 -2.77 -5.13
C ARG A 35 7.90 -4.01 -5.40
N GLN A 36 8.43 -4.66 -4.36
CA GLN A 36 9.16 -5.93 -4.52
C GLN A 36 8.25 -7.04 -5.06
N MET A 37 7.02 -7.16 -4.55
CA MET A 37 6.06 -8.17 -5.02
C MET A 37 5.67 -7.96 -6.49
N VAL A 38 5.45 -6.71 -6.90
CA VAL A 38 5.13 -6.33 -8.29
C VAL A 38 6.34 -6.59 -9.18
N ALA A 39 7.53 -6.14 -8.78
CA ALA A 39 8.76 -6.34 -9.55
C ALA A 39 9.05 -7.83 -9.81
N MET A 40 8.84 -8.69 -8.81
CA MET A 40 9.00 -10.14 -8.96
C MET A 40 8.01 -10.75 -9.96
N ARG A 41 6.79 -10.21 -10.05
CA ARG A 41 5.70 -10.73 -10.90
C ARG A 41 5.68 -10.13 -12.30
N LEU A 42 6.34 -9.00 -12.50
CA LEU A 42 6.39 -8.35 -13.80
C LEU A 42 7.19 -9.19 -14.80
N ASP A 43 6.55 -9.58 -15.90
CA ASP A 43 7.19 -10.30 -17.00
C ASP A 43 8.39 -9.50 -17.54
N ARG A 44 9.45 -10.20 -17.94
CA ARG A 44 10.70 -9.61 -18.40
C ARG A 44 10.51 -8.61 -19.55
N ARG A 45 9.51 -8.81 -20.42
CA ARG A 45 9.18 -7.89 -21.54
C ARG A 45 8.52 -6.60 -21.07
N LEU A 46 7.75 -6.67 -19.97
CA LEU A 46 7.09 -5.50 -19.38
C LEU A 46 8.07 -4.65 -18.55
N ARG A 47 9.12 -5.26 -17.97
CA ARG A 47 10.14 -4.54 -17.18
C ARG A 47 10.90 -3.47 -17.95
N ALA A 48 10.96 -3.56 -19.27
CA ALA A 48 11.58 -2.55 -20.12
C ALA A 48 10.68 -1.33 -20.39
N ARG A 49 9.39 -1.41 -20.04
CA ARG A 49 8.36 -0.43 -20.42
C ARG A 49 7.55 0.10 -19.25
N LEU A 50 7.70 -0.47 -18.06
CA LEU A 50 6.89 -0.16 -16.89
C LEU A 50 7.75 -0.26 -15.62
N ASP A 51 7.78 0.81 -14.83
CA ASP A 51 8.42 0.79 -13.51
C ASP A 51 7.43 0.19 -12.49
N PRO A 52 7.83 -0.82 -11.70
CA PRO A 52 7.01 -1.36 -10.61
C PRO A 52 6.56 -0.30 -9.59
N SER A 53 7.28 0.81 -9.44
CA SER A 53 6.92 1.89 -8.54
C SER A 53 5.72 2.71 -9.02
N ASP A 54 5.53 2.85 -10.33
CA ASP A 54 4.37 3.53 -10.91
C ASP A 54 3.09 2.75 -10.61
N VAL A 55 3.12 1.44 -10.86
CA VAL A 55 2.00 0.53 -10.56
C VAL A 55 1.64 0.57 -9.07
N VAL A 56 2.65 0.54 -8.20
CA VAL A 56 2.41 0.61 -6.76
C VAL A 56 1.83 1.95 -6.35
N GLN A 57 2.28 3.05 -6.97
CA GLN A 57 1.76 4.37 -6.66
C GLN A 57 0.27 4.48 -7.01
N ASP A 58 -0.13 4.05 -8.20
CA ASP A 58 -1.54 4.06 -8.63
C ASP A 58 -2.42 3.21 -7.71
N VAL A 59 -1.96 1.99 -7.37
CA VAL A 59 -2.70 1.10 -6.47
C VAL A 59 -2.82 1.66 -5.06
N LEU A 60 -1.77 2.30 -4.53
CA LEU A 60 -1.82 2.92 -3.21
C LEU A 60 -2.76 4.12 -3.17
N LEU A 61 -2.85 4.89 -4.26
CA LEU A 61 -3.81 6.00 -4.37
C LEU A 61 -5.25 5.48 -4.40
N GLU A 62 -5.52 4.43 -5.18
CA GLU A 62 -6.84 3.79 -5.19
C GLU A 62 -7.20 3.20 -3.82
N ALA A 63 -6.25 2.47 -3.21
CA ALA A 63 -6.45 1.83 -1.91
C ALA A 63 -6.68 2.84 -0.79
N ALA A 64 -6.03 4.01 -0.83
CA ALA A 64 -6.24 5.06 0.16
C ALA A 64 -7.70 5.56 0.17
N GLY A 65 -8.32 5.72 -1.01
CA GLY A 65 -9.72 6.15 -1.11
C GLY A 65 -10.73 5.07 -0.72
N ARG A 66 -10.35 3.79 -0.84
CA ARG A 66 -11.22 2.63 -0.58
C ARG A 66 -10.96 1.96 0.75
N LEU A 67 -10.00 2.45 1.54
CA LEU A 67 -9.59 1.84 2.79
C LEU A 67 -10.76 1.57 3.76
N PRO A 68 -11.75 2.47 3.92
CA PRO A 68 -12.92 2.20 4.76
C PRO A 68 -13.77 1.02 4.28
N GLU A 69 -13.83 0.77 2.96
CA GLU A 69 -14.59 -0.36 2.38
C GLU A 69 -13.97 -1.72 2.70
N TYR A 70 -12.65 -1.77 2.94
CA TYR A 70 -11.95 -3.01 3.28
C TYR A 70 -11.98 -3.34 4.78
N ALA A 71 -12.40 -2.39 5.60
CA ALA A 71 -12.45 -2.49 7.06
C ALA A 71 -13.85 -2.76 7.63
N SER A 72 -14.87 -2.74 6.77
CA SER A 72 -16.25 -3.17 7.10
C SER A 72 -16.40 -4.68 7.10
#